data_AF-C8Z4I9-F1
#
_entry.id   AF-C8Z4I9-F1
#
_cell.length_a   1.000
_cell.length_b   1.000
_cell.length_c   1.000
_cell.angle_alpha   90.00
_cell.angle_beta   90.00
_cell.angle_gamma   90.00
#
_symmetry.space_group_name_H-M   'P 1'
#
loop_
_entity.id
_entity.type
_entity.pdbx_description
1 polymer ?
#
loop_
_entity_poly.entity_id
_entity_poly.type
_entity_poly.pdbx_seq_one_letter_code
_entity_poly.pdbx_strand_id
1 'polypeptide(L)'
;ENRRQNVTIDRTRLYSIGGHEVPFGGITFPADPEARRAATEFVKFINPKISDGQIHHIPARVYKNGLYDVPRILEDIKIGKNSGEKLVAVLN
;
A
#
# COMPACT_ATOMS: atom_id res chain seq x y z
N GLU A 1 15.51 23.62 -0.14
CA GLU A 1 15.57 22.22 0.35
C GLU A 1 17.01 21.87 0.72
N ASN A 2 17.25 21.33 1.91
CA ASN A 2 18.60 20.99 2.41
C ASN A 2 18.88 19.50 2.11
N ARG A 3 19.08 19.16 0.84
CA ARG A 3 19.24 17.77 0.38
C ARG A 3 20.69 17.33 0.57
N ARG A 4 20.90 16.20 1.26
CA ARG A 4 22.22 15.57 1.39
C ARG A 4 22.74 15.12 0.01
N GLN A 5 23.95 15.54 -0.36
CA GLN A 5 24.53 15.28 -1.69
C GLN A 5 24.91 13.80 -1.91
N ASN A 6 25.08 13.03 -0.84
CA ASN A 6 25.42 11.60 -0.90
C ASN A 6 24.20 10.66 -0.96
N VAL A 7 23.01 11.19 -1.26
CA VAL A 7 21.76 10.40 -1.31
C VAL A 7 21.09 10.50 -2.68
N THR A 8 21.06 9.36 -3.38
CA THR A 8 20.21 9.16 -4.55
C THR A 8 18.76 8.98 -4.09
N ILE A 9 17.87 9.83 -4.57
CA ILE A 9 16.43 9.67 -4.36
C ILE A 9 15.89 9.03 -5.62
N ASP A 10 15.42 7.80 -5.48
CA ASP A 10 14.62 7.15 -6.50
C ASP A 10 13.14 7.30 -6.16
N ARG A 11 12.28 7.42 -7.17
CA ARG A 11 10.84 7.68 -7.00
C ARG A 11 10.06 6.55 -7.65
N THR A 12 9.33 5.80 -6.83
CA THR A 12 8.35 4.83 -7.32
C THR A 12 6.94 5.41 -7.27
N ARG A 13 6.09 5.04 -8.24
CA ARG A 13 4.69 5.46 -8.30
C ARG A 13 3.79 4.27 -7.97
N LEU A 14 2.83 4.47 -7.07
CA LEU A 14 1.91 3.42 -6.61
C LEU A 14 1.21 2.69 -7.77
N TYR A 15 0.79 3.45 -8.79
CA TYR A 15 0.01 2.93 -9.92
C TYR A 15 0.86 2.31 -11.05
N SER A 16 2.21 2.43 -10.99
CA SER A 16 3.09 1.88 -12.03
C SER A 16 2.96 0.36 -12.20
N ILE A 17 2.60 -0.36 -11.13
CA ILE A 17 2.47 -1.83 -11.17
C ILE A 17 1.38 -2.33 -12.14
N GLY A 18 0.42 -1.47 -12.52
CA GLY A 18 -0.59 -1.79 -13.52
C GLY A 18 -0.01 -1.95 -14.94
N GLY A 19 1.17 -1.39 -15.20
CA GLY A 19 1.86 -1.47 -16.50
C GLY A 19 1.09 -0.85 -17.67
N HIS A 20 0.20 0.09 -17.37
CA HIS A 20 -0.51 0.92 -18.34
C HIS A 20 -0.32 2.39 -17.97
N GLU A 21 -0.65 3.29 -18.89
CA GLU A 21 -0.64 4.73 -18.61
C GLU A 21 -1.64 5.07 -17.50
N VAL A 22 -1.31 6.07 -16.69
CA VAL A 22 -2.14 6.48 -15.54
C VAL A 22 -2.48 7.97 -15.68
N PRO A 23 -3.71 8.31 -16.05
CA PRO A 23 -4.19 9.68 -15.98
C PRO A 23 -4.24 10.17 -14.53
N PHE A 24 -3.65 11.32 -14.24
CA PHE A 24 -3.61 11.92 -12.91
C PHE A 24 -3.75 13.44 -12.99
N GLY A 25 -5.00 13.92 -12.89
CA GLY A 25 -5.32 15.33 -13.12
C GLY A 25 -4.95 15.75 -14.54
N GLY A 26 -4.15 16.80 -14.68
CA GLY A 26 -3.69 17.31 -15.97
C GLY A 26 -2.45 16.61 -16.55
N ILE A 27 -1.91 15.58 -15.89
CA ILE A 27 -0.71 14.85 -16.31
C ILE A 27 -1.10 13.38 -16.58
N THR A 28 -0.51 12.78 -17.61
CA THR A 28 -0.58 11.33 -17.82
C THR A 28 0.78 10.73 -17.54
N PHE A 29 0.84 9.80 -16.58
CA PHE A 29 2.06 9.04 -16.34
C PHE A 29 2.19 7.94 -17.39
N PRO A 30 3.38 7.75 -17.99
CA PRO A 30 3.59 6.70 -18.96
C PRO A 30 3.52 5.32 -18.28
N ALA A 31 3.22 4.30 -19.08
CA ALA A 31 3.30 2.93 -18.64
C ALA A 31 4.71 2.57 -18.14
N ASP A 32 4.75 1.67 -17.15
CA ASP A 32 5.99 1.18 -16.55
C ASP A 32 6.03 -0.35 -16.61
N PRO A 33 6.50 -0.93 -17.74
CA PRO A 33 6.53 -2.39 -17.93
C PRO A 33 7.45 -3.10 -16.94
N GLU A 34 8.47 -2.42 -16.43
CA GLU A 34 9.40 -2.98 -15.45
C GLU A 34 8.74 -3.11 -14.08
N ALA A 35 8.05 -2.06 -13.61
CA ALA A 35 7.29 -2.13 -12.36
C ALA A 35 6.23 -3.24 -12.39
N ARG A 36 5.52 -3.42 -13.51
CA ARG A 36 4.56 -4.53 -13.67
C ARG A 36 5.23 -5.89 -13.57
N ARG A 37 6.40 -6.08 -14.19
CA ARG A 37 7.16 -7.33 -14.14
C ARG A 37 7.62 -7.62 -12.71
N ALA A 38 8.23 -6.63 -12.06
CA ALA A 38 8.70 -6.74 -10.69
C ALA A 38 7.56 -7.05 -9.71
N ALA A 39 6.40 -6.40 -9.85
CA ALA A 39 5.23 -6.71 -9.03
C ALA A 39 4.72 -8.13 -9.25
N THR A 40 4.70 -8.61 -10.51
CA THR A 40 4.28 -9.98 -10.84
C THR A 40 5.22 -11.01 -10.21
N GLU A 41 6.53 -10.79 -10.31
CA GLU A 41 7.55 -11.65 -9.70
C GLU A 41 7.46 -11.64 -8.18
N PHE A 42 7.27 -10.45 -7.58
CA PHE A 42 7.09 -10.31 -6.14
C PHE A 42 5.86 -11.05 -5.63
N VAL A 43 4.70 -10.95 -6.31
CA VAL A 43 3.48 -11.67 -5.92
C VAL A 43 3.70 -13.19 -5.95
N LYS A 44 4.40 -13.71 -6.97
CA LYS A 44 4.76 -15.13 -7.06
C LYS A 44 5.69 -15.56 -5.92
N PHE A 45 6.61 -14.68 -5.51
CA PHE A 45 7.53 -14.93 -4.42
C PHE A 45 6.87 -14.87 -3.04
N ILE A 46 6.01 -13.87 -2.79
CA ILE A 46 5.49 -13.57 -1.46
C ILE A 46 4.27 -14.42 -1.08
N ASN A 47 3.38 -14.74 -2.02
CA ASN A 47 2.14 -15.47 -1.72
C ASN A 47 2.39 -16.83 -1.04
N PRO A 48 3.33 -17.68 -1.51
CA PRO A 48 3.63 -18.93 -0.82
C PRO A 48 4.06 -18.71 0.64
N LYS A 49 4.84 -17.66 0.90
CA LYS A 49 5.36 -17.31 2.25
C LYS A 49 4.31 -16.79 3.21
N ILE A 50 3.23 -16.21 2.67
CA ILE A 50 2.08 -15.81 3.48
C ILE A 50 1.24 -17.05 3.78
N SER A 51 0.97 -17.87 2.77
CA SER A 51 0.14 -19.08 2.90
C SER A 51 0.75 -20.15 3.79
N ASP A 52 2.07 -20.27 3.84
CA ASP A 52 2.78 -21.22 4.71
C ASP A 52 3.09 -20.67 6.11
N GLY A 53 2.73 -19.41 6.39
CA GLY A 53 2.95 -18.77 7.68
C GLY A 53 4.39 -18.31 7.94
N GLN A 54 5.28 -18.26 6.94
CA GLN A 54 6.62 -17.67 7.11
C GLN A 54 6.56 -16.14 7.32
N ILE A 55 5.52 -15.49 6.80
CA ILE A 55 5.31 -14.04 6.90
C ILE A 55 3.92 -13.78 7.46
N HIS A 56 3.86 -13.05 8.57
CA HIS A 56 2.63 -12.67 9.25
C HIS A 56 2.33 -11.18 9.07
N HIS A 57 1.05 -10.85 9.00
CA HIS A 57 0.61 -9.46 9.12
C HIS A 57 0.79 -8.96 10.56
N ILE A 58 0.93 -7.64 10.74
CA ILE A 58 0.82 -7.02 12.07
C ILE A 58 -0.57 -7.24 12.66
N PRO A 59 -0.76 -7.17 14.00
CA PRO A 59 -2.08 -7.28 14.61
C PRO A 59 -3.13 -6.39 13.94
N ALA A 60 -4.32 -6.91 13.72
CA ALA A 60 -5.39 -6.21 13.01
C ALA A 60 -6.62 -6.03 13.92
N ARG A 61 -7.10 -4.79 14.02
CA ARG A 61 -8.37 -4.45 14.66
C ARG A 61 -9.45 -4.32 13.60
N VAL A 62 -10.44 -5.19 13.67
CA VAL A 62 -11.49 -5.31 12.64
C VAL A 62 -12.75 -4.54 13.02
N TYR A 63 -13.16 -3.66 12.12
CA TYR A 63 -14.38 -2.86 12.13
C TYR A 63 -15.40 -3.50 11.19
N LYS A 64 -16.64 -3.69 11.65
CA LYS A 64 -17.60 -4.62 11.06
C LYS A 64 -18.73 -3.96 10.27
N ASN A 65 -18.81 -2.63 10.27
CA ASN A 65 -19.86 -1.90 9.55
C ASN A 65 -19.40 -1.43 8.16
N GLY A 66 -18.42 -2.11 7.55
CA GLY A 66 -17.91 -1.78 6.23
C GLY A 66 -17.48 -0.31 6.11
N LEU A 67 -17.96 0.36 5.06
CA LEU A 67 -17.62 1.75 4.77
C LEU A 67 -18.11 2.74 5.83
N TYR A 68 -19.14 2.41 6.61
CA TYR A 68 -19.64 3.30 7.67
C TYR A 68 -18.65 3.49 8.82
N ASP A 69 -17.71 2.55 9.00
CA ASP A 69 -16.67 2.67 10.03
C ASP A 69 -15.44 3.48 9.54
N VAL A 70 -15.33 3.78 8.24
CA VAL A 70 -14.18 4.51 7.67
C VAL A 70 -13.95 5.87 8.32
N PRO A 71 -14.95 6.74 8.54
CA PRO A 71 -14.74 8.02 9.23
C PRO A 71 -14.14 7.83 10.63
N ARG A 72 -14.58 6.82 11.37
CA ARG A 72 -14.05 6.50 12.70
C ARG A 72 -12.63 5.95 12.63
N ILE A 73 -12.34 5.06 11.67
CA ILE A 73 -10.99 4.52 11.45
C ILE A 73 -10.01 5.67 11.18
N LEU A 74 -10.38 6.62 10.33
CA LEU A 74 -9.54 7.78 10.01
C LEU A 74 -9.30 8.67 11.24
N GLU A 75 -10.32 8.91 12.06
CA GLU A 75 -10.16 9.64 13.32
C GLU A 75 -9.25 8.89 14.30
N ASP A 76 -9.46 7.58 14.47
CA ASP A 76 -8.64 6.74 15.34
C ASP A 76 -7.16 6.74 14.90
N ILE A 77 -6.87 6.75 13.60
CA ILE A 77 -5.50 6.92 13.07
C ILE A 77 -4.95 8.31 13.41
N LYS A 78 -5.75 9.37 13.19
CA LYS A 78 -5.35 10.76 13.43
C LYS A 78 -4.96 11.01 14.89
N ILE A 79 -5.65 10.38 15.84
CA ILE A 79 -5.37 10.51 17.28
C ILE A 79 -4.47 9.39 17.83
N GLY A 80 -3.89 8.55 16.97
CA GLY A 80 -2.88 7.56 17.34
C GLY A 80 -3.42 6.30 18.04
N LYS A 81 -4.70 5.97 17.92
CA LYS A 81 -5.33 4.78 18.51
C LYS A 81 -5.00 3.46 17.79
N ASN A 82 -4.14 3.50 16.77
CA ASN A 82 -3.68 2.35 15.98
C ASN A 82 -2.23 1.93 16.29
N SER A 83 -1.69 2.30 17.46
CA SER A 83 -0.31 1.96 17.84
C SER A 83 -0.10 0.44 17.80
N GLY A 84 0.80 -0.02 16.93
CA GLY A 84 1.09 -1.45 16.73
C GLY A 84 -0.01 -2.26 16.03
N GLU A 85 -1.08 -1.61 15.55
CA GLU A 85 -2.22 -2.29 14.96
C GLU A 85 -2.63 -1.69 13.60
N LYS A 86 -3.04 -2.58 12.69
CA LYS A 86 -3.75 -2.17 11.47
C LYS A 86 -5.24 -2.07 11.76
N LEU A 87 -5.86 -0.92 11.51
CA LEU A 87 -7.32 -0.81 11.51
C LEU A 87 -7.87 -1.28 10.15
N VAL A 88 -8.81 -2.23 10.17
CA VAL A 88 -9.35 -2.87 8.95
C VAL A 88 -10.87 -2.80 8.99
N ALA A 89 -11.48 -2.29 7.93
CA ALA A 89 -12.92 -2.41 7.70
C ALA A 89 -13.22 -3.66 6.87
N VAL A 90 -14.19 -4.46 7.29
CA VAL A 90 -14.71 -5.60 6.52
C VAL A 90 -16.15 -5.34 6.10
N LEU A 91 -16.48 -5.72 4.87
CA LEU A 91 -17.86 -5.83 4.41
C LEU A 91 -18.41 -7.15 4.98
N ASN A 92 -19.37 -7.06 5.90
CA ASN A 92 -20.13 -8.22 6.37
C ASN A 92 -21.21 -8.60 5.36
#